data_AF-A0A7Y3IB88-F1
#
_entry.id   AF-A0A7Y3IB88-F1
#
_cell.length_a   1.000
_cell.length_b   1.000
_cell.length_c   1.000
_cell.angle_alpha   90.00
_cell.angle_beta   90.00
_cell.angle_gamma   90.00
#
_symmetry.space_group_name_H-M   'P 1'
#
loop_
_entity.id
_entity.type
_entity.pdbx_description
1 polymer ?
#
loop_
_entity_poly.entity_id
_entity_poly.type
_entity_poly.pdbx_seq_one_letter_code
_entity_poly.pdbx_strand_id
1 'polypeptide(L)' 'STGFPAITIPVGLGPGGLPVGLELLARPGDDARLVAFAHAYEKLVAPRVPPHTTPPLVDREP' A
#
# COMPACT_ATOMS: atom_id res chain seq x y z
N SER A 1 4.27 -4.62 -24.12
CA SER A 1 4.19 -3.82 -22.89
C SER A 1 3.60 -2.47 -23.24
N THR A 2 2.54 -2.03 -22.56
CA THR A 2 1.82 -0.76 -22.88
C THR A 2 2.47 0.49 -22.28
N GLY A 3 3.43 0.33 -21.34
CA GLY A 3 4.22 1.43 -20.77
C GLY A 3 3.44 2.41 -19.88
N PHE A 4 2.29 1.98 -19.34
CA PHE A 4 1.45 2.83 -18.50
C PHE A 4 1.98 2.90 -17.07
N PRO A 5 1.92 4.07 -16.41
CA PRO A 5 2.21 4.18 -14.99
C PRO A 5 1.27 3.28 -14.18
N ALA A 6 1.84 2.59 -13.19
CA ALA A 6 1.14 1.66 -12.32
C ALA A 6 1.61 1.82 -10.86
N ILE A 7 0.68 1.71 -9.90
CA ILE A 7 0.99 1.66 -8.46
C ILE A 7 0.07 0.66 -7.77
N THR A 8 0.61 -0.12 -6.85
CA THR A 8 -0.18 -1.02 -6.00
C THR A 8 -0.28 -0.46 -4.59
N ILE A 9 -1.50 -0.38 -4.08
CA ILE A 9 -1.82 0.09 -2.72
C ILE A 9 -2.46 -1.02 -1.89
N PRO A 10 -2.22 -1.09 -0.57
CA PRO A 10 -2.95 -2.02 0.30
C PRO A 10 -4.42 -1.61 0.39
N VAL A 11 -5.34 -2.57 0.39
CA VAL A 11 -6.79 -2.31 0.55
C VAL A 11 -7.42 -3.07 1.73
N GLY A 12 -6.61 -3.77 2.50
CA GLY A 12 -7.02 -4.48 3.71
C GLY A 12 -6.56 -5.93 3.71
N LEU A 13 -7.19 -6.74 4.54
CA LEU A 13 -6.92 -8.16 4.66
C LEU A 13 -8.04 -8.97 4.01
N GLY A 14 -7.65 -9.96 3.21
CA GLY A 14 -8.54 -10.97 2.65
C GLY A 14 -8.72 -12.17 3.58
N PRO A 15 -9.28 -13.28 3.05
CA PRO A 15 -9.41 -14.52 3.81
C PRO A 15 -8.08 -14.99 4.40
N GLY A 16 -8.12 -15.47 5.65
CA GLY A 16 -6.91 -15.92 6.37
C GLY A 16 -6.00 -14.80 6.85
N GLY A 17 -6.43 -13.54 6.79
CA GLY A 17 -5.64 -12.40 7.26
C GLY A 17 -4.50 -12.00 6.30
N LEU A 18 -4.54 -12.46 5.05
CA LEU A 18 -3.52 -12.14 4.06
C LEU A 18 -3.74 -10.74 3.48
N PRO A 19 -2.70 -9.90 3.34
CA PRO A 19 -2.84 -8.57 2.77
C PRO A 19 -3.24 -8.63 1.29
N VAL A 20 -4.19 -7.79 0.90
CA VAL A 20 -4.66 -7.63 -0.48
C VAL A 20 -4.20 -6.27 -1.01
N GLY A 21 -3.65 -6.29 -2.23
CA GLY A 21 -3.30 -5.09 -2.98
C GLY A 21 -4.30 -4.78 -4.08
N LEU A 22 -4.50 -3.49 -4.38
CA LEU A 22 -5.21 -2.99 -5.56
C LEU A 22 -4.21 -2.28 -6.46
N GLU A 23 -4.13 -2.71 -7.72
CA GLU A 23 -3.32 -2.05 -8.74
C GLU A 23 -4.13 -0.95 -9.42
N LEU A 24 -3.54 0.25 -9.46
CA LEU A 24 -4.08 1.42 -10.12
C LEU A 24 -3.22 1.74 -11.34
N LEU A 25 -3.87 2.01 -12.46
CA LEU A 25 -3.23 2.39 -13.71
C LEU A 25 -3.56 3.84 -14.04
N ALA A 26 -2.61 4.54 -14.66
CA ALA A 26 -2.82 5.87 -15.20
C ALA A 26 -2.50 5.94 -16.70
N ARG A 27 -2.88 7.07 -17.31
CA ARG A 27 -2.48 7.39 -18.68
C ARG A 27 -0.97 7.70 -18.71
N PRO A 28 -0.28 7.53 -19.85
CA PRO A 28 1.10 7.97 -19.98
C PRO A 28 1.31 9.43 -19.55
N GLY A 29 2.29 9.68 -18.68
CA GLY A 29 2.63 11.01 -18.16
C GLY A 29 1.81 11.48 -16.94
N ASP A 30 0.81 10.72 -16.49
CA ASP A 30 -0.02 11.06 -15.32
C ASP A 30 0.54 10.52 -13.97
N ASP A 31 1.83 10.21 -13.90
CA ASP A 31 2.50 9.61 -12.73
C ASP A 31 2.27 10.40 -11.43
N ALA A 32 2.42 11.73 -11.49
CA ALA A 32 2.21 12.60 -10.34
C ALA A 32 0.77 12.52 -9.81
N ARG A 33 -0.20 12.40 -10.72
CA ARG A 33 -1.62 12.25 -10.33
C ARG A 33 -1.89 10.88 -9.74
N LEU A 34 -1.25 9.83 -10.27
CA LEU A 34 -1.35 8.47 -9.75
C LEU A 34 -0.82 8.39 -8.30
N VAL A 35 0.33 8.99 -8.03
CA VAL A 35 0.90 9.09 -6.66
C VAL A 35 0.02 9.92 -5.74
N ALA A 36 -0.48 11.08 -6.21
CA ALA A 36 -1.35 11.93 -5.39
C ALA A 36 -2.65 11.21 -4.97
N PHE A 37 -3.25 10.44 -5.89
CA PHE A 37 -4.43 9.63 -5.58
C PHE A 37 -4.11 8.52 -4.58
N ALA A 38 -3.05 7.75 -4.81
CA ALA A 38 -2.63 6.69 -3.91
C ALA A 38 -2.33 7.21 -2.49
N HIS A 39 -1.69 8.38 -2.40
CA HIS A 39 -1.41 9.04 -1.13
C HIS A 39 -2.69 9.50 -0.41
N ALA A 40 -3.62 10.12 -1.13
CA ALA A 40 -4.90 10.53 -0.56
C ALA A 40 -5.69 9.33 -0.01
N TYR A 41 -5.72 8.22 -0.77
CA TYR A 41 -6.31 6.96 -0.31
C TYR A 41 -5.63 6.42 0.95
N GLU A 42 -4.29 6.34 0.97
CA GLU A 42 -3.53 5.86 2.13
C GLU A 42 -3.85 6.66 3.40
N LYS A 43 -3.91 7.99 3.28
CA LYS A 43 -4.20 8.88 4.41
C LYS A 43 -5.64 8.76 4.92
N LEU A 44 -6.59 8.46 4.06
CA LEU A 44 -7.99 8.32 4.43
C LEU A 44 -8.31 6.95 5.02
N VAL A 45 -7.73 5.88 4.47
CA VAL A 45 -8.13 4.50 4.77
C VAL A 45 -7.16 3.80 5.73
N ALA A 46 -5.85 4.08 5.62
CA ALA A 46 -4.79 3.45 6.41
C ALA A 46 -4.93 1.92 6.60
N PRO A 47 -5.17 1.11 5.55
CA PRO A 47 -5.59 -0.29 5.70
C PRO A 47 -4.44 -1.26 6.03
N ARG A 48 -3.20 -0.78 6.14
CA ARG A 48 -2.02 -1.62 6.34
C ARG A 48 -1.93 -2.08 7.80
N VAL A 49 -1.78 -3.38 8.01
CA VAL A 49 -1.57 -3.99 9.32
C VAL A 49 -0.14 -4.55 9.42
N PRO A 50 0.63 -4.28 10.50
CA PRO A 50 1.93 -4.92 10.71
C PRO A 50 1.82 -6.45 10.81
N PRO A 51 2.80 -7.21 10.29
CA PRO A 51 2.80 -8.67 10.43
C PRO A 51 3.05 -9.09 11.88
N HIS A 52 2.41 -10.17 12.32
CA HIS A 52 2.56 -10.72 13.67
C HIS A 52 3.88 -11.49 13.87
N THR A 53 4.50 -11.97 12.80
CA THR A 53 5.78 -12.70 12.83
C THR A 53 6.98 -11.80 13.11
N THR A 54 6.80 -10.48 13.12
CA THR A 54 7.88 -9.50 13.33
C THR A 54 7.36 -8.32 14.16
N PRO A 55 7.08 -8.53 15.46
CA PRO A 55 6.67 -7.45 16.36
C PRO A 55 7.80 -6.42 16.54
N PRO A 56 7.49 -5.21 17.04
CA PRO A 56 8.51 -4.23 17.40
C PRO A 56 9.57 -4.82 18.32
N LEU A 57 10.82 -4.38 18.15
CA LEU A 57 11.90 -4.73 19.07
C LEU A 57 11.58 -4.16 20.45
N VAL A 58 11.71 -4.98 21.50
CA VAL A 58 11.68 -4.48 22.87
C VAL A 58 12.94 -3.63 23.10
N ASP A 59 12.79 -2.44 23.66
CA ASP A 59 13.94 -1.65 24.07
C ASP A 59 14.84 -2.54 24.93
N ARG A 60 16.14 -2.59 24.61
CA ARG A 60 17.08 -3.28 25.51
C ARG A 60 17.01 -2.56 26.85
N GLU A 61 16.72 -3.29 27.91
CA GLU A 61 17.05 -2.81 29.25
C GLU A 61 18.55 -2.46 29.28
N PRO A 62 18.93 -1.37 29.96
CA PRO A 62 20.31 -0.88 30.00
C PRO A 62 21.30 -1.91 30.57
#